data_AF-A0A1Y3PBL6-F1
#
_entry.id   AF-A0A1Y3PBL6-F1
#
_cell.length_a   1.000
_cell.length_b   1.000
_cell.length_c   1.000
_cell.angle_alpha   90.00
_cell.angle_beta   90.00
_cell.angle_gamma   90.00
#
_symmetry.space_group_name_H-M   'P 1'
#
loop_
_entity.id
_entity.type
_entity.pdbx_description
1 polymer ?
#
loop_
_entity_poly.entity_id
_entity_poly.type
_entity_poly.pdbx_seq_one_letter_code
_entity_poly.pdbx_strand_id
1 'polypeptide(L)'
;MAALRLLLGFDYGTKQIGVAVGQVITGQARDLCTLKAQQGVPDWSQIEALIREWKPDAIIVGLPLNMDGTPSDMSVKAEKFSRRINGRFNIPVYTHDERLTTFEAKGERMSRGGQRGSSYKDNPVDAIAAMLLLQGWMDANAELFSA
;
A
#
# COMPACT_ATOMS: atom_id res chain seq x y z
N MET A 1 18.27 5.09 15.07
CA MET A 1 17.79 4.68 13.73
C MET A 1 17.96 5.86 12.79
N ALA A 2 18.22 5.62 11.50
CA ALA A 2 18.18 6.69 10.52
C ALA A 2 16.74 7.22 10.43
N ALA A 3 16.57 8.54 10.35
CA ALA A 3 15.25 9.15 10.18
C ALA A 3 14.65 8.69 8.85
N LEU A 4 13.41 8.21 8.86
CA LEU A 4 12.68 7.85 7.65
C LEU A 4 12.40 9.13 6.85
N ARG A 5 12.73 9.14 5.56
CA ARG A 5 12.55 10.32 4.68
C ARG A 5 11.78 9.98 3.42
N LEU A 6 12.08 8.83 2.81
CA LEU A 6 11.43 8.36 1.60
C LEU A 6 10.92 6.94 1.80
N LEU A 7 9.65 6.72 1.46
CA LEU A 7 8.96 5.46 1.66
C LEU A 7 8.40 4.97 0.32
N LEU A 8 8.38 3.66 0.11
CA LEU A 8 7.55 3.05 -0.93
C LEU A 8 6.39 2.29 -0.29
N GLY A 9 5.19 2.51 -0.80
CA GLY A 9 3.97 1.81 -0.41
C GLY A 9 3.57 0.79 -1.48
N PHE A 10 3.17 -0.41 -1.06
CA PHE A 10 2.65 -1.45 -1.94
C PHE A 10 1.27 -1.90 -1.46
N ASP A 11 0.26 -1.64 -2.29
CA ASP A 11 -1.09 -2.23 -2.14
C ASP A 11 -1.09 -3.61 -2.80
N TYR A 12 -1.12 -4.65 -1.97
CA TYR A 12 -0.91 -6.02 -2.42
C TYR A 12 -2.18 -6.64 -3.00
N GLY A 13 -2.14 -6.96 -4.30
CA GLY A 13 -3.17 -7.76 -4.96
C GLY A 13 -2.61 -8.97 -5.68
N THR A 14 -3.48 -9.96 -5.92
CA THR A 14 -3.10 -11.22 -6.59
C THR A 14 -2.90 -11.09 -8.10
N LYS A 15 -3.44 -10.03 -8.72
CA LYS A 15 -3.34 -9.75 -10.15
C LYS A 15 -2.52 -8.50 -10.45
N GLN A 16 -2.56 -7.54 -9.53
CA GLN A 16 -1.93 -6.24 -9.65
C GLN A 16 -1.48 -5.81 -8.27
N ILE A 17 -0.37 -5.08 -8.19
CA ILE A 17 0.15 -4.48 -6.98
C ILE A 17 0.32 -2.99 -7.25
N GLY A 18 -0.44 -2.15 -6.57
CA GLY A 18 -0.28 -0.70 -6.66
C GLY A 18 0.99 -0.27 -5.95
N VAL A 19 1.69 0.74 -6.48
CA VAL A 19 2.91 1.29 -5.91
C VAL A 19 2.74 2.79 -5.70
N ALA A 20 3.16 3.28 -4.54
CA ALA A 20 3.20 4.69 -4.20
C ALA A 20 4.55 5.08 -3.60
N VAL A 21 4.87 6.37 -3.67
CA VAL A 21 6.01 6.98 -2.98
C VAL A 21 5.53 7.99 -1.96
N GLY A 22 6.14 7.97 -0.78
CA GLY A 22 5.87 8.88 0.33
C GLY A 22 7.11 9.68 0.63
N GLN A 23 6.97 11.00 0.77
CA GLN A 23 8.05 11.87 1.18
C GLN A 23 7.69 12.57 2.48
N VAL A 24 8.53 12.37 3.48
CA VAL A 24 8.31 12.94 4.82
C VAL A 24 8.42 14.46 4.82
N ILE A 25 9.31 15.03 3.99
CA ILE A 25 9.50 16.49 3.89
C ILE A 25 8.21 17.20 3.47
N THR A 26 7.46 16.61 2.53
CA THR A 26 6.17 17.17 2.10
C THR A 26 5.02 16.67 2.96
N GLY A 27 5.21 15.56 3.68
CA GLY A 27 4.16 14.86 4.41
C GLY A 27 3.12 14.24 3.48
N GLN A 28 3.49 13.92 2.24
CA GLN A 28 2.54 13.48 1.20
C GLN A 28 2.99 12.19 0.52
N ALA A 29 2.03 11.32 0.24
CA ALA A 29 2.16 10.19 -0.66
C ALA A 29 1.63 10.52 -2.06
N ARG A 30 2.18 9.85 -3.08
CA ARG A 30 1.73 9.93 -4.47
C ARG A 30 1.77 8.54 -5.10
N ASP A 31 0.83 8.26 -6.00
CA ASP A 31 0.88 7.06 -6.82
C ASP A 31 2.08 7.10 -7.78
N LEU A 32 2.67 5.92 -8.03
CA LEU A 32 3.78 5.75 -8.97
C LEU A 32 3.35 4.93 -10.18
N CYS A 33 2.96 3.69 -9.95
CA CYS A 33 2.62 2.74 -11.00
C CYS A 33 1.88 1.54 -10.44
N THR A 34 1.46 0.64 -11.32
CA THR A 34 0.87 -0.65 -10.96
C THR A 34 1.69 -1.77 -11.58
N LEU A 35 2.16 -2.70 -10.75
CA LEU A 35 2.88 -3.89 -11.19
C LEU A 35 1.89 -5.02 -11.46
N LYS A 36 2.05 -5.73 -12.56
CA LYS A 36 1.30 -6.98 -12.79
C LYS A 36 1.81 -8.06 -11.84
N ALA A 37 0.89 -8.85 -11.31
CA ALA A 37 1.19 -10.02 -10.49
C ALA A 37 0.47 -11.25 -11.03
N GLN A 38 1.11 -12.41 -10.91
CA GLN A 38 0.49 -13.70 -11.21
C GLN A 38 0.35 -14.46 -9.90
N GLN A 39 -0.90 -14.66 -9.46
CA GLN A 39 -1.21 -15.28 -8.16
C GLN A 39 -0.47 -14.59 -7.00
N GLY A 40 -0.34 -13.26 -7.08
CA GLY A 40 0.32 -12.45 -6.07
C GLY A 40 1.84 -12.51 -6.09
N VAL A 41 2.43 -13.01 -7.18
CA VAL A 41 3.87 -12.94 -7.44
C VAL A 41 4.11 -11.89 -8.53
N PRO A 42 4.75 -10.75 -8.21
CA PRO A 42 5.16 -9.78 -9.21
C PRO A 42 6.46 -10.20 -9.90
N ASP A 43 6.80 -9.48 -10.97
CA ASP A 43 8.15 -9.46 -11.49
C ASP A 43 9.08 -8.72 -10.52
N TRP A 44 9.99 -9.47 -9.89
CA TRP A 44 10.91 -8.93 -8.89
C TRP A 44 11.92 -7.93 -9.46
N SER A 45 12.20 -7.99 -10.76
CA SER A 45 13.12 -7.04 -11.40
C SER A 45 12.54 -5.62 -11.44
N GLN A 46 11.22 -5.49 -11.57
CA GLN A 46 10.54 -4.18 -11.53
C GLN A 46 10.54 -3.59 -10.13
N ILE A 47 10.35 -4.41 -9.10
CA ILE A 47 10.48 -3.97 -7.70
C ILE A 47 11.92 -3.54 -7.41
N GLU A 48 12.91 -4.31 -7.87
CA GLU A 48 14.31 -3.96 -7.72
C GLU A 48 14.65 -2.64 -8.41
N ALA A 49 14.13 -2.41 -9.63
CA ALA A 49 14.30 -1.14 -10.34
C ALA A 49 13.75 0.04 -9.54
N LEU A 50 12.53 -0.08 -9.02
CA LEU A 50 11.90 0.95 -8.17
C LEU A 50 12.72 1.22 -6.90
N ILE A 51 13.21 0.18 -6.23
CA ILE A 51 14.04 0.32 -5.02
C ILE A 51 15.37 1.02 -5.36
N ARG A 52 16.00 0.67 -6.48
CA ARG A 52 17.26 1.31 -6.91
C ARG A 52 17.08 2.77 -7.31
N GLU A 53 15.95 3.08 -7.96
CA GLU A 53 15.59 4.42 -8.39
C GLU A 53 15.27 5.33 -7.20
N TRP A 54 14.33 4.89 -6.34
CA TRP A 54 13.79 5.72 -5.27
C TRP A 54 14.58 5.64 -3.97
N LYS A 55 15.35 4.56 -3.75
CA LYS A 55 16.16 4.33 -2.54
C LYS A 55 15.38 4.58 -1.24
N PRO A 56 14.25 3.90 -1.03
CA PRO A 56 13.43 4.13 0.16
C PRO A 56 14.15 3.69 1.44
N ASP A 57 13.91 4.42 2.52
CA ASP A 57 14.37 4.08 3.87
C ASP A 57 13.56 2.91 4.46
N ALA A 58 12.29 2.79 4.06
CA ALA A 58 11.42 1.69 4.43
C ALA A 58 10.33 1.45 3.38
N ILE A 59 9.77 0.24 3.42
CA ILE A 59 8.66 -0.19 2.57
C ILE A 59 7.43 -0.45 3.43
N ILE A 60 6.27 0.00 2.98
CA ILE A 60 4.99 -0.21 3.64
C ILE A 60 4.16 -1.14 2.75
N VAL A 61 3.64 -2.22 3.31
CA VAL A 61 2.78 -3.17 2.61
C VAL A 61 1.40 -3.18 3.25
N GLY A 62 0.37 -3.08 2.43
CA GLY A 62 -1.00 -3.14 2.92
C GLY A 62 -1.44 -4.54 3.34
N LEU A 63 -2.20 -4.60 4.44
CA LEU A 63 -2.77 -5.82 5.02
C LEU A 63 -4.30 -5.75 5.01
N PRO A 64 -4.95 -6.45 4.06
CA PRO A 64 -6.40 -6.52 4.00
C PRO A 64 -6.93 -7.50 5.06
N LEU A 65 -7.07 -7.03 6.30
CA LEU A 65 -7.68 -7.79 7.40
C LEU A 65 -9.20 -7.87 7.25
N ASN A 66 -9.82 -8.86 7.91
CA ASN A 66 -11.27 -8.89 8.05
C ASN A 66 -11.75 -7.73 8.93
N MET A 67 -13.04 -7.36 8.87
CA MET A 67 -13.56 -6.20 9.63
C MET A 67 -13.36 -6.31 11.15
N ASP A 68 -13.36 -7.52 11.69
CA ASP A 68 -13.09 -7.80 13.11
C ASP A 68 -11.59 -7.75 13.47
N GLY A 69 -10.71 -7.46 12.49
CA GLY A 69 -9.26 -7.42 12.65
C GLY A 69 -8.58 -8.78 12.54
N THR A 70 -9.32 -9.86 12.30
CA THR A 70 -8.71 -11.18 12.10
C THR A 70 -7.99 -11.28 10.75
N PRO A 71 -6.93 -12.10 10.62
CA PRO A 71 -6.26 -12.34 9.35
C PRO A 71 -7.21 -12.90 8.28
N SER A 72 -7.07 -12.41 7.06
CA SER A 72 -7.71 -12.97 5.86
C SER A 72 -6.71 -13.82 5.07
N ASP A 73 -7.21 -14.65 4.15
CA ASP A 73 -6.34 -15.37 3.20
C ASP A 73 -5.44 -14.43 2.40
N MET A 74 -5.90 -13.20 2.14
CA MET A 74 -5.14 -12.20 1.42
C MET A 74 -4.08 -11.55 2.33
N SER A 75 -4.39 -11.28 3.60
CA SER A 75 -3.41 -10.71 4.54
C SER A 75 -2.25 -11.67 4.78
N VAL A 76 -2.51 -12.98 4.85
CA VAL A 76 -1.45 -14.01 4.95
C VAL A 76 -0.53 -13.97 3.72
N LYS A 77 -1.07 -13.71 2.53
CA LYS A 77 -0.27 -13.58 1.29
C LYS A 77 0.51 -12.27 1.26
N ALA A 78 -0.09 -11.16 1.69
CA ALA A 78 0.55 -9.87 1.82
C ALA A 78 1.72 -9.91 2.84
N GLU A 79 1.55 -10.59 3.98
CA GLU A 79 2.64 -10.84 4.94
C GLU A 79 3.78 -11.66 4.33
N LYS A 80 3.46 -12.68 3.52
CA LYS A 80 4.50 -13.45 2.81
C LYS A 80 5.23 -12.57 1.80
N PHE A 81 4.51 -11.67 1.13
CA PHE A 81 5.10 -10.71 0.21
C PHE A 81 6.02 -9.72 0.93
N SER A 82 5.60 -9.16 2.07
CA SER A 82 6.44 -8.24 2.88
C SER A 82 7.72 -8.92 3.36
N ARG A 83 7.64 -10.15 3.87
CA ARG A 83 8.82 -10.96 4.25
C ARG A 83 9.76 -11.23 3.07
N ARG A 84 9.22 -11.46 1.87
CA ARG A 84 10.03 -11.67 0.66
C ARG A 84 10.74 -10.41 0.22
N ILE A 85 10.11 -9.24 0.29
CA ILE A 85 10.77 -7.94 0.04
C ILE A 85 11.93 -7.76 1.02
N ASN A 86 11.65 -7.92 2.32
CA ASN A 86 12.66 -7.75 3.35
C ASN A 86 13.85 -8.70 3.14
N GLY A 87 13.60 -9.99 2.91
CA GLY A 87 14.66 -10.99 2.69
C GLY A 87 15.46 -10.78 1.41
N ARG A 88 14.88 -10.17 0.36
CA ARG A 88 15.57 -9.92 -0.92
C ARG A 88 16.42 -8.66 -0.90
N PHE A 89 15.91 -7.59 -0.29
CA PHE A 89 16.49 -6.26 -0.42
C PHE A 89 17.10 -5.72 0.89
N ASN A 90 16.86 -6.40 2.01
CA ASN A 90 17.31 -6.00 3.34
C ASN A 90 16.87 -4.58 3.74
N ILE A 91 15.69 -4.16 3.27
CA ILE A 91 15.06 -2.88 3.61
C ILE A 91 14.02 -3.15 4.70
N PRO A 92 13.89 -2.29 5.72
CA PRO A 92 12.81 -2.37 6.70
C PRO A 92 11.44 -2.41 6.02
N VAL A 93 10.61 -3.38 6.39
CA VAL A 93 9.25 -3.48 5.86
C VAL A 93 8.25 -3.41 7.01
N TYR A 94 7.35 -2.45 6.92
CA TYR A 94 6.20 -2.30 7.81
C TYR A 94 4.93 -2.71 7.10
N THR A 95 3.91 -3.03 7.89
CA THR A 95 2.60 -3.40 7.39
C THR A 95 1.54 -2.46 7.93
N HIS A 96 0.56 -2.13 7.11
CA HIS A 96 -0.53 -1.23 7.49
C HIS A 96 -1.88 -1.91 7.32
N ASP A 97 -2.75 -1.75 8.30
CA ASP A 97 -4.11 -2.28 8.30
C ASP A 97 -5.03 -1.42 7.44
N GLU A 98 -5.65 -2.04 6.42
CA GLU A 98 -6.48 -1.35 5.43
C GLU A 98 -7.97 -1.19 5.83
N ARG A 99 -8.39 -1.61 7.03
CA ARG A 99 -9.83 -1.63 7.40
C ARG A 99 -10.54 -0.27 7.27
N LEU A 100 -9.85 0.83 7.48
CA LEU A 100 -10.44 2.18 7.46
C LEU A 100 -10.80 2.67 6.06
N THR A 101 -10.03 2.30 5.02
CA THR A 101 -10.27 2.79 3.65
C THR A 101 -11.58 2.25 3.06
N THR A 102 -12.04 1.06 3.48
CA THR A 102 -13.24 0.43 2.90
C THR A 102 -14.54 0.88 3.55
N PHE A 103 -14.54 1.19 4.85
CA PHE A 103 -15.75 1.61 5.57
C PHE A 103 -16.07 3.09 5.34
N GLU A 104 -15.06 3.97 5.43
CA GLU A 104 -15.22 5.41 5.20
C GLU A 104 -15.45 5.72 3.71
N ALA A 105 -14.74 5.06 2.78
CA ALA A 105 -14.98 5.27 1.34
C ALA A 105 -16.34 4.75 0.86
N LYS A 106 -16.92 3.74 1.53
CA LYS A 106 -18.32 3.32 1.26
C LYS A 106 -19.33 4.28 1.89
N GLY A 107 -19.08 4.77 3.11
CA GLY A 107 -19.95 5.72 3.82
C GLY A 107 -20.05 7.09 3.14
N GLU A 108 -18.94 7.64 2.67
CA GLU A 108 -18.92 8.90 1.90
C GLU A 108 -19.60 8.77 0.52
N ARG A 109 -19.47 7.61 -0.15
CA ARG A 109 -20.17 7.38 -1.43
C ARG A 109 -21.68 7.18 -1.27
N MET A 110 -22.15 6.58 -0.17
CA MET A 110 -23.58 6.46 0.10
C MET A 110 -24.22 7.81 0.43
N SER A 111 -23.50 8.69 1.16
CA SER A 111 -23.98 10.02 1.50
C SER A 111 -23.96 11.01 0.32
N ARG A 112 -23.13 10.78 -0.71
CA ARG A 112 -23.09 11.58 -1.95
C ARG A 112 -23.99 11.09 -3.10
N GLY A 113 -25.04 10.31 -2.82
CA GLY A 113 -26.08 10.00 -3.81
C GLY A 113 -25.73 8.89 -4.80
N GLY A 114 -25.29 7.74 -4.29
CA GLY A 114 -24.82 6.60 -5.09
C GLY A 114 -25.77 6.15 -6.21
N GLN A 115 -25.31 6.29 -7.46
CA GLN A 115 -25.82 5.52 -8.58
C GLN A 115 -25.56 4.03 -8.32
N ARG A 116 -26.65 3.27 -8.20
CA ARG A 116 -26.68 1.81 -8.32
C ARG A 116 -26.13 1.45 -9.70
N GLY A 117 -25.05 0.67 -9.73
CA GLY A 117 -24.57 0.05 -10.97
C GLY A 117 -23.24 0.58 -11.46
N SER A 118 -22.18 0.30 -10.71
CA SER A 118 -20.90 -0.02 -11.34
C SER A 118 -20.27 -1.08 -10.46
N SER A 119 -20.22 -2.30 -10.98
CA SER A 119 -19.42 -3.36 -10.42
C SER A 119 -18.04 -2.78 -10.14
N TYR A 120 -17.48 -3.08 -8.97
CA TYR A 120 -16.10 -2.79 -8.57
C TYR A 120 -15.03 -3.11 -9.64
N LYS A 121 -15.41 -3.80 -10.74
CA LYS A 121 -14.57 -4.25 -11.84
C LYS A 121 -14.25 -3.21 -12.94
N ASP A 122 -15.01 -2.12 -13.08
CA ASP A 122 -14.97 -1.31 -14.32
C ASP A 122 -14.62 0.18 -14.15
N ASN A 123 -14.02 0.60 -13.03
CA ASN A 123 -13.71 2.02 -12.80
C ASN A 123 -12.20 2.19 -12.51
N PRO A 124 -11.49 3.19 -13.09
CA PRO A 124 -10.06 3.42 -12.89
C PRO A 124 -9.80 4.07 -11.51
N VAL A 125 -10.22 3.39 -10.45
CA VAL A 125 -10.03 3.75 -9.05
C VAL A 125 -8.84 2.99 -8.44
N ASP A 126 -8.26 2.04 -9.18
CA ASP A 126 -7.19 1.15 -8.72
C ASP A 126 -5.80 1.81 -8.57
N ALA A 127 -5.56 3.00 -9.14
CA ALA A 127 -4.25 3.68 -9.01
C ALA A 127 -4.05 4.38 -7.66
N ILE A 128 -5.14 4.77 -7.00
CA ILE A 128 -5.09 5.65 -5.82
C ILE A 128 -4.93 4.85 -4.51
N ALA A 129 -5.23 3.55 -4.52
CA ALA A 129 -5.24 2.72 -3.31
C ALA A 129 -3.88 2.67 -2.60
N ALA A 130 -2.78 2.46 -3.34
CA ALA A 130 -1.43 2.46 -2.77
C ALA A 130 -1.03 3.82 -2.18
N MET A 131 -1.49 4.92 -2.78
CA MET A 131 -1.25 6.27 -2.27
C MET A 131 -1.99 6.48 -0.94
N LEU A 132 -3.28 6.13 -0.87
CA LEU A 132 -4.09 6.26 0.34
C LEU A 132 -3.57 5.37 1.47
N LEU A 133 -3.18 4.14 1.13
CA LEU A 133 -2.51 3.21 2.05
C LEU A 133 -1.28 3.87 2.68
N LEU A 134 -0.39 4.39 1.82
CA LEU A 134 0.88 4.95 2.28
C LEU A 134 0.65 6.23 3.08
N GLN A 135 -0.27 7.09 2.65
CA GLN A 135 -0.65 8.29 3.38
C GLN A 135 -1.20 7.93 4.76
N GLY A 136 -2.14 6.98 4.85
CA GLY A 136 -2.71 6.55 6.12
C GLY A 136 -1.66 6.00 7.09
N TRP A 137 -0.67 5.26 6.59
CA TRP A 137 0.45 4.82 7.42
C TRP A 137 1.33 5.99 7.87
N MET A 138 1.64 6.93 6.99
CA MET A 138 2.43 8.12 7.33
C MET A 138 1.73 8.97 8.40
N ASP A 139 0.43 9.22 8.25
CA ASP A 139 -0.35 10.02 9.19
C ASP A 139 -0.44 9.34 10.56
N ALA A 140 -0.60 8.01 10.59
CA ALA A 140 -0.66 7.22 11.81
C ALA A 140 0.69 7.06 12.54
N ASN A 141 1.81 7.38 11.88
CA ASN A 141 3.16 7.22 12.40
C ASN A 141 3.98 8.52 12.28
N ALA A 142 3.33 9.68 12.34
CA ALA A 142 3.97 10.99 12.17
C ALA A 142 5.11 11.24 13.17
N GLU A 143 5.07 10.60 14.34
CA GLU A 143 6.13 10.64 15.34
C GLU A 143 7.45 10.02 14.87
N LEU A 144 7.42 9.06 13.94
CA LEU A 144 8.63 8.45 13.36
C LEU A 144 9.43 9.41 12.46
N PHE A 145 8.83 10.56 12.12
CA PHE A 145 9.39 11.56 11.22
C PHE A 145 9.94 12.80 11.93
N SER A 146 9.68 12.91 13.23
CA SER A 146 9.86 14.14 14.01
C SER A 146 11.26 14.25 14.67
N ALA A 147 12.32 13.77 14.01
CA ALA A 147 13.68 13.72 14.55
C ALA A 147 14.63 14.75 13.92
#